data_AF-J2IB52-F1
#
_entry.id   AF-J2IB52-F1
#
_cell.length_a   1.000
_cell.length_b   1.000
_cell.length_c   1.000
_cell.angle_alpha   90.00
_cell.angle_beta   90.00
_cell.angle_gamma   90.00
#
_symmetry.space_group_name_H-M   'P 1'
#
loop_
_entity.id
_entity.type
_entity.pdbx_description
1 polymer ?
#
loop_
_entity_poly.entity_id
_entity_poly.type
_entity_poly.pdbx_seq_one_letter_code
_entity_poly.pdbx_strand_id
1 'polypeptide(L)'
;MQPHSELMPQAAKMNGNKTAAAKAIVWSIAGSDSGGGAGIQADLLTMRAFGVHGCSLITAITAQSSVEVARVELVSEQMLAAQWHTLLADLPPVAIKIGLVASRAQQQQLATLLATLPTTIPVIIDPVLIASCGDTLTLDPGSDALPELPELYRFASLLTPNLPELAALTGLAVTTPDQIITATACLLTQGVRAVLVKGGHASGCKQLALDYLVSATQQAWLASPRIETAHNHGTGCSLASAIASALALGYPLDDAVVLAKAYLNRGLSAAYATGQGAGTLNHLPLPIAVEYFPHWLNTAQVQALYQGATLADLQPSSAAFAPLEQQEMGLYPVVDSVAWLKRLLPLGINTIQLRIKTADQQQLSAEIAAAIALGKQYQAQVFINDHWQLALQLGAYGVHLGQEDLATADLAALRQAGIRLGVSSHGYAELLRAKALQPSYIALGHIFPTKTKQMPSQPQGVVRLAQYVPLAAPYPTVAIGGINAERLAAVAATGVNSIAVVTAITEAADPEHATQLLMALLAKAKQEAQVRQLAQAKEFAQAISEVNAVCPN
;
A
#
# COMPACT_ATOMS: atom_id res chain seq x y z
N MET A 1 26.65 36.27 4.63
CA MET A 1 26.84 35.26 3.57
C MET A 1 27.79 34.19 4.08
N GLN A 2 27.24 33.08 4.56
CA GLN A 2 27.82 31.73 4.65
C GLN A 2 26.66 30.82 5.11
N PRO A 3 26.37 29.70 4.43
CA PRO A 3 25.19 28.90 4.73
C PRO A 3 25.47 27.89 5.84
N HIS A 4 24.58 27.83 6.83
CA HIS A 4 24.55 26.75 7.82
C HIS A 4 24.04 25.46 7.18
N SER A 5 24.93 24.49 7.02
CA SER A 5 24.62 23.12 6.60
C SER A 5 24.38 22.23 7.83
N GLU A 6 23.29 21.47 7.75
CA GLU A 6 23.17 20.06 8.15
C GLU A 6 23.38 19.67 9.63
N LEU A 7 22.25 19.43 10.31
CA LEU A 7 22.14 18.42 11.36
C LEU A 7 21.21 17.31 10.84
N MET A 8 21.79 16.31 10.16
CA MET A 8 21.18 14.99 9.99
C MET A 8 21.92 14.01 10.91
N PRO A 9 21.22 13.10 11.60
CA PRO A 9 21.88 12.16 12.50
C PRO A 9 22.68 11.11 11.70
N GLN A 10 23.98 11.06 11.98
CA GLN A 10 24.91 10.06 11.45
C GLN A 10 24.50 8.65 11.87
N ALA A 11 24.63 7.70 10.93
CA ALA A 11 24.41 6.28 11.14
C ALA A 11 25.33 5.74 12.26
N ALA A 12 24.71 5.18 13.29
CA ALA A 12 25.40 4.61 14.44
C ALA A 12 26.28 3.41 14.04
N LYS A 13 27.56 3.48 14.43
CA LYS A 13 28.50 2.36 14.39
C LYS A 13 27.95 1.21 15.25
N MET A 14 28.00 -0.01 14.71
CA MET A 14 27.64 -1.24 15.41
C MET A 14 28.57 -1.50 16.59
N ASN A 15 28.13 -1.12 17.79
CA ASN A 15 28.57 -1.71 19.05
C ASN A 15 27.39 -2.48 19.65
N GLY A 16 27.66 -3.70 20.12
CA GLY A 16 26.69 -4.72 20.54
C GLY A 16 25.83 -4.41 21.77
N ASN A 17 25.07 -3.33 21.73
CA ASN A 17 23.95 -3.10 22.63
C ASN A 17 22.69 -2.97 21.75
N LYS A 18 21.76 -3.94 21.82
CA LYS A 18 20.48 -3.87 21.09
C LYS A 18 19.62 -2.76 21.72
N THR A 19 19.91 -1.50 21.41
CA THR A 19 18.97 -0.40 21.62
C THR A 19 17.75 -0.70 20.74
N ALA A 20 16.59 -0.96 21.36
CA ALA A 20 15.34 -1.14 20.63
C ALA A 20 15.16 0.05 19.67
N ALA A 21 14.88 -0.24 18.39
CA ALA A 21 14.67 0.82 17.41
C ALA A 21 13.50 1.72 17.86
N ALA A 22 13.71 3.04 17.81
CA ALA A 22 12.67 4.00 18.14
C ALA A 22 11.48 3.83 17.19
N LYS A 23 10.26 3.76 17.75
CA LYS A 23 9.03 3.65 16.96
C LYS A 23 8.66 5.03 16.40
N ALA A 24 8.09 5.05 15.19
CA ALA A 24 7.48 6.24 14.63
C ALA A 24 6.36 6.76 15.55
N ILE A 25 6.32 8.07 15.81
CA ILE A 25 5.33 8.72 16.69
C ILE A 25 4.18 9.28 15.84
N VAL A 26 2.95 8.90 16.15
CA VAL A 26 1.74 9.40 15.49
C VAL A 26 0.86 10.07 16.51
N TRP A 27 0.42 11.30 16.23
CA TRP A 27 -0.54 11.98 17.09
C TRP A 27 -1.97 11.73 16.61
N SER A 28 -2.87 11.43 17.54
CA SER A 28 -4.31 11.56 17.32
C SER A 28 -4.86 12.77 18.06
N ILE A 29 -5.54 13.65 17.33
CA ILE A 29 -6.24 14.82 17.84
C ILE A 29 -7.74 14.56 17.68
N ALA A 30 -8.41 14.13 18.75
CA ALA A 30 -9.82 13.71 18.71
C ALA A 30 -10.47 13.70 20.09
N GLY A 31 -11.79 13.43 20.12
CA GLY A 31 -12.52 13.17 21.36
C GLY A 31 -12.17 11.80 21.97
N SER A 32 -12.27 11.71 23.30
CA SER A 32 -12.14 10.48 24.07
C SER A 32 -13.50 9.81 24.23
N ASP A 33 -13.64 8.60 23.69
CA ASP A 33 -14.81 7.71 23.83
C ASP A 33 -14.64 6.82 25.06
N SER A 34 -15.44 7.05 26.10
CA SER A 34 -15.41 6.24 27.33
C SER A 34 -15.78 4.76 27.10
N GLY A 35 -16.52 4.45 26.02
CA GLY A 35 -16.85 3.09 25.63
C GLY A 35 -15.71 2.36 24.90
N GLY A 36 -14.66 3.09 24.51
CA GLY A 36 -13.44 2.53 23.93
C GLY A 36 -13.56 2.05 22.48
N GLY A 37 -14.66 2.37 21.79
CA GLY A 37 -14.92 1.85 20.45
C GLY A 37 -14.65 2.81 19.30
N ALA A 38 -14.54 4.11 19.56
CA ALA A 38 -14.15 5.14 18.60
C ALA A 38 -13.14 6.12 19.22
N GLY A 39 -12.97 7.29 18.60
CA GLY A 39 -12.15 8.38 19.12
C GLY A 39 -10.69 7.97 19.36
N ILE A 40 -10.08 8.62 20.37
CA ILE A 40 -8.68 8.36 20.76
C ILE A 40 -8.42 6.87 21.05
N GLN A 41 -9.37 6.16 21.63
CA GLN A 41 -9.21 4.76 22.01
C GLN A 41 -9.04 3.87 20.77
N ALA A 42 -9.93 4.00 19.78
CA ALA A 42 -9.80 3.27 18.51
C ALA A 42 -8.54 3.69 17.74
N ASP A 43 -8.16 4.97 17.81
CA ASP A 43 -6.96 5.49 17.17
C ASP A 43 -5.69 4.85 17.75
N LEU A 44 -5.55 4.80 19.08
CA LEU A 44 -4.39 4.21 19.75
C LEU A 44 -4.30 2.68 19.56
N LEU A 45 -5.45 1.98 19.54
CA LEU A 45 -5.48 0.55 19.22
C LEU A 45 -5.04 0.28 17.77
N THR A 46 -5.45 1.14 16.85
CA THR A 46 -5.04 1.07 15.44
C THR A 46 -3.54 1.34 15.29
N MET A 47 -3.04 2.41 15.91
CA MET A 47 -1.61 2.75 15.91
C MET A 47 -0.76 1.60 16.47
N ARG A 48 -1.22 0.95 17.55
CA ARG A 48 -0.58 -0.24 18.10
C ARG A 48 -0.56 -1.40 17.10
N ALA A 49 -1.65 -1.65 16.37
CA ALA A 49 -1.74 -2.72 15.38
C ALA A 49 -0.77 -2.53 14.20
N PHE A 50 -0.44 -1.27 13.86
CA PHE A 50 0.58 -0.92 12.86
C PHE A 50 2.01 -0.90 13.44
N GLY A 51 2.18 -1.05 14.75
CA GLY A 51 3.49 -1.08 15.40
C GLY A 51 4.10 0.31 15.64
N VAL A 52 3.34 1.40 15.44
CA VAL A 52 3.77 2.77 15.74
C VAL A 52 3.47 3.14 17.20
N HIS A 53 4.05 4.24 17.68
CA HIS A 53 3.75 4.80 18.99
C HIS A 53 2.68 5.90 18.84
N GLY A 54 1.52 5.70 19.46
CA GLY A 54 0.44 6.67 19.44
C GLY A 54 0.51 7.63 20.63
N CYS A 55 0.38 8.93 20.36
CA CYS A 55 0.14 9.96 21.37
C CYS A 55 -1.23 10.61 21.12
N SER A 56 -1.85 11.17 22.15
CA SER A 56 -3.19 11.76 22.05
C SER A 56 -3.22 13.21 22.50
N LEU A 57 -3.97 14.04 21.75
CA LEU A 57 -4.41 15.36 22.14
C LEU A 57 -5.95 15.31 22.18
N ILE A 58 -6.51 15.40 23.38
CA ILE A 58 -7.95 15.23 23.59
C ILE A 58 -8.66 16.57 23.35
N THR A 59 -9.66 16.58 22.46
CA THR A 59 -10.49 17.75 22.13
C THR A 59 -11.77 17.81 22.95
N ALA A 60 -12.32 16.65 23.30
CA ALA A 60 -13.53 16.51 24.11
C ALA A 60 -13.50 15.17 24.85
N ILE A 61 -14.22 15.08 25.97
CA ILE A 61 -14.46 13.83 26.69
C ILE A 61 -15.94 13.50 26.57
N THR A 62 -16.28 12.27 26.18
CA THR A 62 -17.66 11.83 26.08
C THR A 62 -17.97 10.80 27.17
N ALA A 63 -19.07 10.99 27.89
CA ALA A 63 -19.73 9.92 28.63
C ALA A 63 -20.57 9.14 27.63
N GLN A 64 -19.94 8.16 26.99
CA GLN A 64 -20.48 7.41 25.86
C GLN A 64 -20.39 5.90 26.12
N SER A 65 -21.37 5.17 25.59
CA SER A 65 -21.40 3.71 25.57
C SER A 65 -21.69 3.18 24.16
N SER A 66 -21.91 1.87 24.01
CA SER A 66 -22.37 1.30 22.73
C SER A 66 -23.80 1.70 22.35
N VAL A 67 -24.57 2.30 23.27
CA VAL A 67 -25.99 2.62 23.08
C VAL A 67 -26.24 4.13 22.87
N GLU A 68 -25.52 5.00 23.58
CA GLU A 68 -25.80 6.43 23.59
C GLU A 68 -24.56 7.29 23.90
N VAL A 69 -24.64 8.58 23.58
CA VAL A 69 -23.75 9.63 24.09
C VAL A 69 -24.52 10.47 25.12
N ALA A 70 -24.31 10.20 26.41
CA ALA A 70 -25.08 10.84 27.48
C ALA A 70 -24.59 12.27 27.81
N ARG A 71 -23.29 12.54 27.63
CA ARG A 71 -22.69 13.85 27.88
C ARG A 71 -21.43 14.04 27.06
N VAL A 72 -21.20 15.27 26.62
CA VAL A 72 -19.95 15.71 26.01
C VAL A 72 -19.42 16.90 26.80
N GLU A 73 -18.13 16.89 27.13
CA GLU A 73 -17.42 18.03 27.72
C GLU A 73 -16.24 18.43 26.85
N LEU A 74 -16.13 19.72 26.56
CA LEU A 74 -15.05 20.26 25.74
C LEU A 74 -13.78 20.43 26.58
N VAL A 75 -12.65 20.01 26.02
CA VAL A 75 -11.35 20.38 26.56
C VAL A 75 -11.08 21.84 26.21
N SER A 76 -10.66 22.63 27.20
CA SER A 76 -10.38 24.06 26.99
C SER A 76 -9.23 24.26 26.01
N GLU A 77 -9.25 25.37 25.28
CA GLU A 77 -8.18 25.76 24.34
C GLU A 77 -6.81 25.83 25.04
N GLN A 78 -6.78 26.27 26.30
CA GLN A 78 -5.55 26.32 27.11
C GLN A 78 -4.99 24.92 27.34
N MET A 79 -5.84 23.94 27.67
CA MET A 79 -5.42 22.56 27.87
C MET A 79 -5.03 21.90 26.55
N LEU A 80 -5.72 22.19 25.44
CA LEU A 80 -5.35 21.70 24.11
C LEU A 80 -3.95 22.20 23.70
N ALA A 81 -3.65 23.49 23.90
CA ALA A 81 -2.32 24.04 23.69
C ALA A 81 -1.26 23.43 24.62
N ALA A 82 -1.60 23.20 25.90
CA ALA A 82 -0.68 22.57 26.84
C ALA A 82 -0.31 21.14 26.41
N GLN A 83 -1.29 20.34 25.96
CA GLN A 83 -1.05 19.01 25.40
C GLN A 83 -0.13 19.08 24.17
N TRP A 84 -0.42 20.00 23.23
CA TRP A 84 0.37 20.20 22.04
C TRP A 84 1.84 20.54 22.34
N HIS A 85 2.08 21.55 23.17
CA HIS A 85 3.44 21.98 23.48
C HIS A 85 4.23 20.94 24.27
N THR A 86 3.57 20.22 25.18
CA THR A 86 4.19 19.14 25.94
C THR A 86 4.63 18.00 25.03
N LEU A 87 3.74 17.55 24.14
CA LEU A 87 4.09 16.50 23.19
C LEU A 87 5.12 16.97 22.17
N LEU A 88 5.05 18.20 21.66
CA LEU A 88 6.02 18.69 20.68
C LEU A 88 7.45 18.72 21.24
N ALA A 89 7.60 18.98 22.54
CA ALA A 89 8.89 19.10 23.20
C ALA A 89 9.63 17.75 23.36
N ASP A 90 8.91 16.63 23.50
CA ASP A 90 9.50 15.31 23.81
C ASP A 90 9.13 14.24 22.77
N LEU A 91 7.92 14.30 22.23
CA LEU A 91 7.31 13.29 21.38
C LEU A 91 6.81 13.91 20.05
N PRO A 92 7.67 14.56 19.24
CA PRO A 92 7.25 15.20 18.00
C PRO A 92 6.66 14.18 17.00
N PRO A 93 5.58 14.53 16.27
CA PRO A 93 4.89 13.58 15.41
C PRO A 93 5.64 13.41 14.08
N VAL A 94 5.58 12.21 13.53
CA VAL A 94 5.89 11.95 12.11
C VAL A 94 4.63 11.92 11.25
N ALA A 95 3.45 11.79 11.85
CA ALA A 95 2.15 11.91 11.20
C ALA A 95 1.08 12.34 12.23
N ILE A 96 0.02 12.99 11.76
CA ILE A 96 -1.08 13.46 12.60
C ILE A 96 -2.40 12.98 12.01
N LYS A 97 -3.25 12.38 12.84
CA LYS A 97 -4.67 12.16 12.55
C LYS A 97 -5.50 13.15 13.34
N ILE A 98 -6.45 13.80 12.67
CA ILE A 98 -7.44 14.70 13.27
C ILE A 98 -8.80 14.05 13.10
N GLY A 99 -9.52 13.82 14.19
CA GLY A 99 -10.90 13.33 14.20
C GLY A 99 -11.86 14.44 14.64
N LEU A 100 -12.73 14.14 15.60
CA LEU A 100 -13.67 15.10 16.17
C LEU A 100 -12.94 16.32 16.75
N VAL A 101 -13.20 17.49 16.17
CA VAL A 101 -12.84 18.80 16.74
C VAL A 101 -14.14 19.51 17.08
N ALA A 102 -14.39 19.71 18.36
CA ALA A 102 -15.73 19.87 18.89
C ALA A 102 -16.24 21.32 18.91
N SER A 103 -15.39 22.30 18.56
CA SER A 103 -15.80 23.70 18.38
C SER A 103 -14.99 24.43 17.30
N ARG A 104 -15.56 25.49 16.75
CA ARG A 104 -14.87 26.37 15.78
C ARG A 104 -13.60 27.00 16.38
N ALA A 105 -13.66 27.39 17.66
CA ALA A 105 -12.51 27.97 18.36
C ALA A 105 -11.33 26.98 18.42
N GLN A 106 -11.60 25.70 18.72
CA GLN A 106 -10.58 24.64 18.66
C GLN A 106 -10.04 24.44 17.23
N GLN A 107 -10.87 24.52 16.19
CA GLN A 107 -10.41 24.40 14.80
C GLN A 107 -9.44 25.54 14.43
N GLN A 108 -9.76 26.78 14.80
CA GLN A 108 -8.91 27.95 14.56
C GLN A 108 -7.58 27.87 15.32
N GLN A 109 -7.63 27.43 16.58
CA GLN A 109 -6.44 27.21 17.38
C GLN A 109 -5.57 26.11 16.77
N LEU A 110 -6.17 24.98 16.35
CA LEU A 110 -5.46 23.89 15.72
C LEU A 110 -4.83 24.31 14.39
N ALA A 111 -5.52 25.14 13.58
CA ALA A 111 -4.96 25.69 12.36
C ALA A 111 -3.71 26.54 12.63
N THR A 112 -3.72 27.32 13.72
CA THR A 112 -2.57 28.12 14.16
C THR A 112 -1.41 27.24 14.62
N LEU A 113 -1.70 26.18 15.39
CA LEU A 113 -0.70 25.24 15.88
C LEU A 113 -0.07 24.42 14.74
N LEU A 114 -0.87 23.91 13.80
CA LEU A 114 -0.40 23.17 12.64
C LEU A 114 0.52 24.01 11.75
N ALA A 115 0.30 25.32 11.67
CA ALA A 115 1.17 26.23 10.93
C ALA A 115 2.62 26.29 11.48
N THR A 116 2.85 25.83 12.71
CA THR A 116 4.18 25.78 13.33
C THR A 116 4.98 24.52 12.94
N LEU A 117 4.33 23.54 12.32
CA LEU A 117 4.97 22.27 11.95
C LEU A 117 5.52 22.29 10.51
N PRO A 118 6.54 21.47 10.22
CA PRO A 118 6.97 21.23 8.85
C PRO A 118 5.82 20.70 7.98
N THR A 119 5.68 21.24 6.76
CA THR A 119 4.66 20.81 5.79
C THR A 119 4.84 19.37 5.30
N THR A 120 5.99 18.76 5.57
CA THR A 120 6.30 17.36 5.27
C THR A 120 5.59 16.37 6.20
N ILE A 121 5.09 16.81 7.37
CA ILE A 121 4.33 15.94 8.28
C ILE A 121 2.92 15.75 7.70
N PRO A 122 2.53 14.51 7.34
CA PRO A 122 1.20 14.26 6.82
C PRO A 122 0.12 14.45 7.88
N VAL A 123 -0.93 15.17 7.51
CA VAL A 123 -2.12 15.39 8.33
C VAL A 123 -3.33 14.74 7.67
N ILE A 124 -3.94 13.78 8.36
CA ILE A 124 -5.11 13.02 7.90
C ILE A 124 -6.30 13.55 8.68
N ILE A 125 -7.31 14.10 8.00
CA ILE A 125 -8.50 14.66 8.62
C ILE A 125 -9.68 13.73 8.35
N ASP A 126 -10.26 13.18 9.40
CA ASP A 126 -11.54 12.47 9.38
C ASP A 126 -12.63 13.45 9.83
N PRO A 127 -13.46 13.99 8.91
CA PRO A 127 -14.42 15.03 9.22
C PRO A 127 -15.64 14.42 9.94
N VAL A 128 -15.47 14.08 11.22
CA VAL A 128 -16.53 13.50 12.06
C VAL A 128 -17.61 14.56 12.31
N LEU A 129 -18.74 14.44 11.61
CA LEU A 129 -19.88 15.36 11.76
C LEU A 129 -21.00 14.78 12.66
N ILE A 130 -21.16 13.46 12.73
CA ILE A 130 -22.23 12.76 13.47
C ILE A 130 -21.63 11.54 14.21
N ALA A 131 -22.11 11.23 15.42
CA ALA A 131 -21.71 10.01 16.13
C ALA A 131 -22.21 8.75 15.42
N SER A 132 -21.50 7.62 15.60
CA SER A 132 -21.96 6.32 15.08
C SER A 132 -23.31 5.86 15.66
N CYS A 133 -23.70 6.34 16.84
CA CYS A 133 -25.03 6.08 17.44
C CYS A 133 -26.15 6.97 16.88
N GLY A 134 -25.83 7.90 15.97
CA GLY A 134 -26.77 8.83 15.37
C GLY A 134 -26.91 10.17 16.12
N ASP A 135 -26.31 10.31 17.30
CA ASP A 135 -26.34 11.54 18.08
C ASP A 135 -25.42 12.62 17.47
N THR A 136 -25.89 13.86 17.46
CA THR A 136 -25.06 15.01 17.06
C THR A 136 -24.01 15.28 18.13
N LEU A 137 -22.73 15.31 17.75
CA LEU A 137 -21.60 15.53 18.67
C LEU A 137 -21.28 17.02 18.90
N THR A 138 -22.18 17.91 18.51
CA THR A 138 -21.96 19.37 18.50
C THR A 138 -22.68 20.03 19.65
N LEU A 139 -21.99 20.91 20.38
CA LEU A 139 -22.49 21.53 21.60
C LEU A 139 -22.72 23.05 21.50
N ASP A 140 -22.63 23.68 20.32
CA ASP A 140 -22.86 25.13 20.24
C ASP A 140 -24.33 25.47 20.55
N PRO A 141 -24.64 26.16 21.67
CA PRO A 141 -26.01 26.48 22.03
C PRO A 141 -26.52 27.58 21.07
N GLY A 142 -27.36 27.21 20.11
CA GLY A 142 -28.05 28.17 19.22
C GLY A 142 -27.61 28.18 17.75
N SER A 143 -26.78 27.26 17.30
CA SER A 143 -26.53 27.07 15.85
C SER A 143 -26.69 25.61 15.45
N ASP A 144 -27.59 25.34 14.50
CA ASP A 144 -27.70 24.08 13.75
C ASP A 144 -26.46 23.79 12.84
N ALA A 145 -25.28 24.37 13.10
CA ALA A 145 -24.19 24.40 12.13
C ALA A 145 -22.87 23.82 12.66
N LEU A 146 -22.53 22.63 12.17
CA LEU A 146 -21.15 22.32 11.76
C LEU A 146 -21.21 21.71 10.35
N PRO A 147 -20.94 22.54 9.35
CA PRO A 147 -19.64 22.44 8.69
C PRO A 147 -18.98 23.82 8.62
N GLU A 148 -17.68 23.90 8.90
CA GLU A 148 -16.73 24.24 7.85
C GLU A 148 -15.31 23.88 8.32
N LEU A 149 -14.58 23.08 7.54
CA LEU A 149 -13.14 22.82 7.72
C LEU A 149 -12.17 23.57 6.75
N PRO A 150 -12.50 24.72 6.10
CA PRO A 150 -11.58 25.41 5.16
C PRO A 150 -10.22 25.76 5.76
N GLU A 151 -10.18 26.24 7.00
CA GLU A 151 -8.93 26.67 7.63
C GLU A 151 -7.95 25.51 7.85
N LEU A 152 -8.48 24.29 8.00
CA LEU A 152 -7.70 23.07 8.15
C LEU A 152 -7.38 22.39 6.81
N TYR A 153 -8.14 22.66 5.74
CA TYR A 153 -7.94 22.03 4.42
C TYR A 153 -6.54 22.23 3.85
N ARG A 154 -5.96 23.42 4.01
CA ARG A 154 -4.57 23.69 3.58
C ARG A 154 -3.53 22.78 4.24
N PHE A 155 -3.83 22.24 5.42
CA PHE A 155 -2.96 21.30 6.13
C PHE A 155 -3.27 19.84 5.78
N ALA A 156 -4.46 19.53 5.29
CA ALA A 156 -4.91 18.18 4.98
C ALA A 156 -4.07 17.55 3.86
N SER A 157 -3.20 16.60 4.23
CA SER A 157 -2.60 15.67 3.28
C SER A 157 -3.64 14.72 2.71
N LEU A 158 -4.61 14.34 3.55
CA LEU A 158 -5.76 13.54 3.15
C LEU A 158 -6.98 13.95 3.96
N LEU A 159 -8.11 14.17 3.29
CA LEU A 159 -9.43 14.28 3.91
C LEU A 159 -10.21 12.99 3.64
N THR A 160 -10.86 12.41 4.67
CA THR A 160 -11.52 11.09 4.55
C THR A 160 -13.04 11.15 4.80
N PRO A 161 -13.85 11.91 4.03
CA PRO A 161 -15.28 12.00 4.30
C PRO A 161 -16.03 10.72 3.87
N ASN A 162 -17.09 10.34 4.57
CA ASN A 162 -18.09 9.42 4.02
C ASN A 162 -19.04 10.16 3.06
N LEU A 163 -19.98 9.46 2.43
CA LEU A 163 -20.91 10.09 1.49
C LEU A 163 -21.79 11.18 2.14
N PRO A 164 -22.46 10.97 3.28
CA PRO A 164 -23.16 12.04 3.99
C PRO A 164 -22.27 13.26 4.31
N GLU A 165 -21.06 13.02 4.83
CA GLU A 165 -20.07 14.07 5.12
C GLU A 165 -19.65 14.82 3.85
N LEU A 166 -19.41 14.11 2.74
CA LEU A 166 -19.07 14.72 1.47
C LEU A 166 -20.19 15.62 0.96
N ALA A 167 -21.45 15.17 1.04
CA ALA A 167 -22.61 15.99 0.66
C ALA A 167 -22.74 17.23 1.54
N ALA A 168 -22.56 17.09 2.86
CA ALA A 168 -22.62 18.20 3.80
C ALA A 168 -21.49 19.23 3.58
N LEU A 169 -20.26 18.77 3.31
CA LEU A 169 -19.10 19.63 3.09
C LEU A 169 -19.13 20.36 1.73
N THR A 170 -19.78 19.78 0.72
CA THR A 170 -19.77 20.33 -0.65
C THR A 170 -21.09 20.97 -1.06
N GLY A 171 -22.19 20.66 -0.38
CA GLY A 171 -23.54 21.02 -0.80
C GLY A 171 -24.01 20.31 -2.07
N LEU A 172 -23.27 19.30 -2.55
CA LEU A 172 -23.53 18.60 -3.81
C LEU A 172 -24.16 17.22 -3.57
N ALA A 173 -24.93 16.74 -4.54
CA ALA A 173 -25.42 15.36 -4.56
C ALA A 173 -24.26 14.38 -4.76
N VAL A 174 -24.37 13.18 -4.19
CA VAL A 174 -23.31 12.14 -4.18
C VAL A 174 -23.88 10.73 -4.38
N THR A 175 -24.96 10.59 -5.14
CA THR A 175 -25.67 9.31 -5.33
C THR A 175 -25.10 8.47 -6.47
N THR A 176 -24.29 9.06 -7.36
CA THR A 176 -23.66 8.37 -8.50
C THR A 176 -22.14 8.53 -8.49
N PRO A 177 -21.38 7.66 -9.19
CA PRO A 177 -19.92 7.79 -9.29
C PRO A 177 -19.48 9.16 -9.83
N ASP A 178 -20.16 9.69 -10.85
CA ASP A 178 -19.80 10.98 -11.47
C ASP A 178 -20.07 12.16 -10.52
N GLN A 179 -21.15 12.07 -9.73
CA GLN A 179 -21.46 13.03 -8.69
C GLN A 179 -20.43 13.01 -7.57
N ILE A 180 -20.00 11.82 -7.12
CA ILE A 180 -18.93 11.65 -6.13
C ILE A 180 -17.63 12.28 -6.66
N ILE A 181 -17.25 12.01 -7.92
CA ILE A 181 -16.07 12.61 -8.54
C ILE A 181 -16.16 14.13 -8.54
N THR A 182 -17.31 14.69 -8.95
CA THR A 182 -17.54 16.14 -9.00
C THR A 182 -17.46 16.79 -7.61
N ALA A 183 -18.11 16.19 -6.60
CA ALA A 183 -18.08 16.68 -5.23
C ALA A 183 -16.67 16.62 -4.64
N THR A 184 -15.93 15.55 -4.93
CA THR A 184 -14.55 15.40 -4.48
C THR A 184 -13.61 16.43 -5.11
N ALA A 185 -13.79 16.72 -6.41
CA ALA A 185 -13.02 17.75 -7.09
C ALA A 185 -13.22 19.14 -6.46
N CYS A 186 -14.44 19.46 -5.99
CA CYS A 186 -14.73 20.69 -5.26
C CYS A 186 -13.80 20.85 -4.03
N LEU A 187 -13.61 19.79 -3.23
CA LEU A 187 -12.75 19.84 -2.04
C LEU A 187 -11.26 20.06 -2.39
N LEU A 188 -10.79 19.49 -3.51
CA LEU A 188 -9.42 19.75 -3.99
C LEU A 188 -9.22 21.22 -4.34
N THR A 189 -10.21 21.87 -4.96
CA THR A 189 -10.13 23.32 -5.28
C THR A 189 -10.09 24.21 -4.04
N GLN A 190 -10.52 23.69 -2.88
CA GLN A 190 -10.50 24.39 -1.59
C GLN A 190 -9.19 24.19 -0.81
N GLY A 191 -8.17 23.55 -1.41
CA GLY A 191 -6.83 23.45 -0.84
C GLY A 191 -6.49 22.11 -0.17
N VAL A 192 -7.40 21.13 -0.20
CA VAL A 192 -7.12 19.75 0.23
C VAL A 192 -6.17 19.07 -0.78
N ARG A 193 -5.11 18.40 -0.30
CA ARG A 193 -4.14 17.75 -1.20
C ARG A 193 -4.61 16.43 -1.80
N ALA A 194 -5.40 15.66 -1.04
CA ALA A 194 -6.00 14.41 -1.48
C ALA A 194 -7.29 14.13 -0.71
N VAL A 195 -8.20 13.39 -1.31
CA VAL A 195 -9.47 13.00 -0.68
C VAL A 195 -9.71 11.50 -0.87
N LEU A 196 -10.10 10.82 0.21
CA LEU A 196 -10.61 9.45 0.18
C LEU A 196 -12.08 9.44 0.63
N VAL A 197 -12.98 9.33 -0.33
CA VAL A 197 -14.42 9.22 -0.04
C VAL A 197 -14.76 7.80 0.36
N LYS A 198 -15.27 7.61 1.58
CA LYS A 198 -15.69 6.33 2.15
C LYS A 198 -17.09 5.97 1.64
N GLY A 199 -17.20 4.99 0.74
CA GLY A 199 -18.45 4.60 0.10
C GLY A 199 -19.23 3.49 0.81
N GLY A 200 -18.90 3.17 2.07
CA GLY A 200 -19.66 2.21 2.88
C GLY A 200 -21.16 2.52 2.98
N HIS A 201 -21.58 3.77 2.75
CA HIS A 201 -22.98 4.20 2.76
C HIS A 201 -23.65 4.21 1.38
N ALA A 202 -22.94 3.82 0.32
CA ALA A 202 -23.48 3.82 -1.03
C ALA A 202 -24.61 2.80 -1.16
N SER A 203 -25.75 3.24 -1.71
CA SER A 203 -26.88 2.36 -2.04
C SER A 203 -26.72 1.64 -3.38
N GLY A 204 -25.87 2.17 -4.26
CA GLY A 204 -25.70 1.67 -5.63
C GLY A 204 -25.00 0.31 -5.76
N CYS A 205 -24.26 -0.14 -4.74
CA CYS A 205 -23.63 -1.47 -4.73
C CYS A 205 -23.74 -2.10 -3.34
N LYS A 206 -24.59 -3.13 -3.21
CA LYS A 206 -24.85 -3.78 -1.91
C LYS A 206 -23.73 -4.70 -1.46
N GLN A 207 -23.07 -5.38 -2.40
CA GLN A 207 -22.06 -6.41 -2.07
C GLN A 207 -20.67 -5.83 -1.80
N LEU A 208 -20.41 -4.57 -2.19
CA LEU A 208 -19.09 -3.95 -2.11
C LEU A 208 -19.17 -2.60 -1.39
N ALA A 209 -18.11 -2.28 -0.67
CA ALA A 209 -17.79 -0.93 -0.23
C ALA A 209 -16.83 -0.30 -1.26
N LEU A 210 -17.31 0.74 -1.94
CA LEU A 210 -16.61 1.40 -3.06
C LEU A 210 -16.07 2.75 -2.61
N ASP A 211 -14.79 2.81 -2.27
CA ASP A 211 -14.15 4.07 -1.85
C ASP A 211 -13.49 4.76 -3.03
N TYR A 212 -13.51 6.08 -3.08
CA TYR A 212 -12.90 6.87 -4.16
C TYR A 212 -11.70 7.66 -3.63
N LEU A 213 -10.52 7.38 -4.16
CA LEU A 213 -9.28 8.08 -3.85
C LEU A 213 -8.92 9.02 -5.01
N VAL A 214 -8.68 10.29 -4.67
CA VAL A 214 -8.12 11.27 -5.60
C VAL A 214 -6.99 12.07 -4.95
N SER A 215 -5.93 12.29 -5.71
CA SER A 215 -4.78 13.13 -5.38
C SER A 215 -4.23 13.77 -6.66
N ALA A 216 -3.15 14.54 -6.56
CA ALA A 216 -2.49 15.11 -7.74
C ALA A 216 -1.96 14.06 -8.72
N THR A 217 -1.68 12.83 -8.26
CA THR A 217 -1.05 11.77 -9.07
C THR A 217 -1.96 10.56 -9.25
N GLN A 218 -3.10 10.50 -8.57
CA GLN A 218 -3.93 9.30 -8.55
C GLN A 218 -5.42 9.64 -8.61
N GLN A 219 -6.14 8.85 -9.40
CA GLN A 219 -7.59 8.79 -9.40
C GLN A 219 -7.99 7.32 -9.49
N ALA A 220 -8.62 6.79 -8.46
CA ALA A 220 -8.95 5.37 -8.40
C ALA A 220 -10.13 5.07 -7.49
N TRP A 221 -10.77 3.95 -7.76
CA TRP A 221 -11.75 3.35 -6.88
C TRP A 221 -11.17 2.11 -6.20
N LEU A 222 -11.44 1.96 -4.91
CA LEU A 222 -11.03 0.81 -4.12
C LEU A 222 -12.27 0.05 -3.65
N ALA A 223 -12.48 -1.15 -4.22
CA ALA A 223 -13.62 -1.99 -3.93
C ALA A 223 -13.25 -3.10 -2.93
N SER A 224 -13.94 -3.14 -1.79
CA SER A 224 -13.81 -4.21 -0.80
C SER A 224 -15.12 -4.97 -0.64
N PRO A 225 -15.08 -6.27 -0.33
CA PRO A 225 -16.28 -6.99 0.10
C PRO A 225 -16.95 -6.26 1.26
N ARG A 226 -18.27 -6.07 1.18
CA ARG A 226 -19.03 -5.54 2.30
C ARG A 226 -19.16 -6.63 3.36
N ILE A 227 -18.71 -6.35 4.57
CA ILE A 227 -18.90 -7.25 5.71
C ILE A 227 -20.24 -6.93 6.37
N GLU A 228 -21.15 -7.91 6.40
CA GLU A 228 -22.43 -7.78 7.10
C GLU A 228 -22.23 -7.95 8.61
N THR A 229 -22.18 -6.83 9.32
CA THR A 229 -22.09 -6.81 10.79
C THR A 229 -22.72 -5.55 11.36
N ALA A 230 -23.37 -5.67 12.51
CA ALA A 230 -23.86 -4.54 13.31
C ALA A 230 -22.75 -3.92 14.17
N HIS A 231 -21.54 -4.52 14.19
CA HIS A 231 -20.42 -4.11 15.04
C HIS A 231 -19.39 -3.34 14.21
N ASN A 232 -19.76 -2.11 13.82
CA ASN A 232 -18.99 -1.24 12.93
C ASN A 232 -18.62 0.12 13.58
N HIS A 233 -18.79 0.23 14.90
CA HIS A 233 -18.41 1.43 15.64
C HIS A 233 -16.90 1.68 15.51
N GLY A 234 -16.52 2.94 15.27
CA GLY A 234 -15.12 3.36 15.13
C GLY A 234 -14.43 3.04 13.81
N THR A 235 -15.15 2.53 12.80
CA THR A 235 -14.57 2.18 11.48
C THR A 235 -13.93 3.38 10.78
N GLY A 236 -14.58 4.55 10.80
CA GLY A 236 -14.04 5.80 10.23
C GLY A 236 -12.74 6.23 10.91
N CYS A 237 -12.75 6.33 12.25
CA CYS A 237 -11.58 6.68 13.05
C CYS A 237 -10.41 5.72 12.80
N SER A 238 -10.69 4.42 12.79
CA SER A 238 -9.69 3.38 12.57
C SER A 238 -9.09 3.45 11.16
N LEU A 239 -9.89 3.73 10.13
CA LEU A 239 -9.38 3.90 8.77
C LEU A 239 -8.40 5.07 8.68
N ALA A 240 -8.77 6.25 9.20
CA ALA A 240 -7.92 7.44 9.17
C ALA A 240 -6.62 7.23 9.99
N SER A 241 -6.72 6.59 11.16
CA SER A 241 -5.58 6.28 12.01
C SER A 241 -4.65 5.23 11.40
N ALA A 242 -5.19 4.26 10.68
CA ALA A 242 -4.42 3.28 9.92
C ALA A 242 -3.63 3.95 8.78
N ILE A 243 -4.25 4.88 8.05
CA ILE A 243 -3.58 5.65 7.00
C ILE A 243 -2.45 6.50 7.59
N ALA A 244 -2.71 7.23 8.68
CA ALA A 244 -1.68 8.02 9.36
C ALA A 244 -0.50 7.16 9.82
N SER A 245 -0.80 5.97 10.36
CA SER A 245 0.23 5.01 10.80
C SER A 245 1.04 4.45 9.64
N ALA A 246 0.42 4.14 8.50
CA ALA A 246 1.13 3.67 7.32
C ALA A 246 2.02 4.78 6.71
N LEU A 247 1.54 6.02 6.64
CA LEU A 247 2.35 7.15 6.19
C LEU A 247 3.55 7.39 7.12
N ALA A 248 3.35 7.28 8.44
CA ALA A 248 4.42 7.34 9.43
C ALA A 248 5.50 6.27 9.26
N LEU A 249 5.14 5.10 8.71
CA LEU A 249 6.05 4.01 8.36
C LEU A 249 6.69 4.17 6.97
N GLY A 250 6.47 5.30 6.29
CA GLY A 250 7.04 5.61 4.98
C GLY A 250 6.38 4.86 3.82
N TYR A 251 5.11 4.44 3.95
CA TYR A 251 4.33 4.00 2.80
C TYR A 251 3.84 5.22 1.99
N PRO A 252 3.79 5.15 0.65
CA PRO A 252 3.10 6.16 -0.14
C PRO A 252 1.59 6.14 0.15
N LEU A 253 0.88 7.23 -0.18
CA LEU A 253 -0.54 7.39 0.12
C LEU A 253 -1.40 6.22 -0.39
N ASP A 254 -1.17 5.79 -1.63
CA ASP A 254 -1.95 4.71 -2.25
C ASP A 254 -1.80 3.40 -1.47
N ASP A 255 -0.58 3.07 -1.05
CA ASP A 255 -0.30 1.90 -0.20
C ASP A 255 -0.90 2.05 1.19
N ALA A 256 -0.83 3.26 1.77
CA ALA A 256 -1.42 3.55 3.07
C ALA A 256 -2.93 3.31 3.07
N VAL A 257 -3.63 3.74 2.01
CA VAL A 257 -5.07 3.51 1.83
C VAL A 257 -5.36 2.01 1.63
N VAL A 258 -4.58 1.32 0.81
CA VAL A 258 -4.73 -0.13 0.58
C VAL A 258 -4.56 -0.92 1.87
N LEU A 259 -3.51 -0.64 2.63
CA LEU A 259 -3.24 -1.26 3.93
C LEU A 259 -4.33 -0.96 4.94
N ALA A 260 -4.80 0.29 5.02
CA ALA A 260 -5.87 0.69 5.94
C ALA A 260 -7.20 0.00 5.61
N LYS A 261 -7.54 -0.15 4.33
CA LYS A 261 -8.72 -0.92 3.92
C LYS A 261 -8.58 -2.40 4.25
N ALA A 262 -7.41 -3.00 4.02
CA ALA A 262 -7.17 -4.39 4.35
C ALA A 262 -7.27 -4.65 5.86
N TYR A 263 -6.68 -3.76 6.66
CA TYR A 263 -6.82 -3.73 8.12
C TYR A 263 -8.29 -3.67 8.54
N LEU A 264 -9.06 -2.75 7.96
CA LEU A 264 -10.46 -2.53 8.30
C LEU A 264 -11.32 -3.75 7.96
N ASN A 265 -11.17 -4.34 6.77
CA ASN A 265 -11.92 -5.55 6.38
C ASN A 265 -11.62 -6.73 7.31
N ARG A 266 -10.34 -6.92 7.66
CA ARG A 266 -9.94 -7.96 8.62
C ARG A 266 -10.60 -7.71 9.97
N GLY A 267 -10.52 -6.49 10.48
CA GLY A 267 -11.09 -6.13 11.78
C GLY A 267 -12.61 -6.29 11.82
N LEU A 268 -13.30 -5.92 10.74
CA LEU A 268 -14.74 -6.09 10.59
C LEU A 268 -15.16 -7.56 10.51
N SER A 269 -14.38 -8.40 9.82
CA SER A 269 -14.65 -9.84 9.74
C SER A 269 -14.57 -10.55 11.09
N ALA A 270 -13.87 -9.94 12.05
CA ALA A 270 -13.71 -10.43 13.41
C ALA A 270 -14.34 -9.49 14.46
N ALA A 271 -15.28 -8.63 14.04
CA ALA A 271 -15.94 -7.66 14.91
C ALA A 271 -16.75 -8.35 16.01
N TYR A 272 -16.93 -7.66 17.14
CA TYR A 272 -17.54 -8.24 18.33
C TYR A 272 -18.43 -7.23 19.07
N ALA A 273 -19.43 -7.76 19.79
CA ALA A 273 -20.28 -6.97 20.67
C ALA A 273 -19.50 -6.50 21.89
N THR A 274 -19.59 -5.21 22.22
CA THR A 274 -19.01 -4.62 23.44
C THR A 274 -20.06 -4.35 24.52
N GLY A 275 -21.35 -4.38 24.16
CA GLY A 275 -22.49 -4.15 25.03
C GLY A 275 -23.80 -4.41 24.31
N GLN A 276 -24.86 -3.68 24.67
CA GLN A 276 -26.20 -3.88 24.10
C GLN A 276 -26.42 -3.22 22.74
N GLY A 277 -25.62 -2.19 22.40
CA GLY A 277 -25.70 -1.50 21.11
C GLY A 277 -24.64 -1.96 20.10
N ALA A 278 -24.25 -1.06 19.19
CA ALA A 278 -23.26 -1.37 18.17
C ALA A 278 -21.91 -1.73 18.80
N GLY A 279 -21.33 -2.83 18.34
CA GLY A 279 -20.02 -3.30 18.77
C GLY A 279 -18.90 -2.68 17.95
N THR A 280 -17.67 -3.11 18.20
CA THR A 280 -16.47 -2.56 17.55
C THR A 280 -15.88 -3.55 16.57
N LEU A 281 -15.12 -3.03 15.60
CA LEU A 281 -14.19 -3.88 14.87
C LEU A 281 -13.12 -4.44 15.83
N ASN A 282 -12.46 -5.52 15.43
CA ASN A 282 -11.33 -6.05 16.17
C ASN A 282 -10.01 -5.48 15.63
N HIS A 283 -9.19 -4.91 16.51
CA HIS A 283 -7.91 -4.29 16.15
C HIS A 283 -6.81 -5.35 16.04
N LEU A 284 -6.87 -6.15 14.97
CA LEU A 284 -5.92 -7.22 14.66
C LEU A 284 -4.68 -6.71 13.92
N PRO A 285 -3.54 -7.43 13.94
CA PRO A 285 -2.40 -7.10 13.08
C PRO A 285 -2.78 -7.02 11.59
N LEU A 286 -1.92 -6.41 10.77
CA LEU A 286 -2.14 -6.34 9.32
C LEU A 286 -2.34 -7.74 8.70
N PRO A 287 -3.33 -7.93 7.80
CA PRO A 287 -3.50 -9.18 7.09
C PRO A 287 -2.36 -9.41 6.09
N ILE A 288 -2.10 -10.69 5.81
CA ILE A 288 -1.29 -11.14 4.67
C ILE A 288 -2.13 -11.88 3.63
N ALA A 289 -3.39 -12.16 3.96
CA ALA A 289 -4.31 -12.88 3.09
C ALA A 289 -4.99 -11.90 2.12
N VAL A 290 -4.97 -12.23 0.84
CA VAL A 290 -5.33 -11.31 -0.26
C VAL A 290 -6.82 -10.93 -0.26
N GLU A 291 -7.69 -11.77 0.30
CA GLU A 291 -9.13 -11.55 0.37
C GLU A 291 -9.53 -10.31 1.18
N TYR A 292 -8.67 -9.85 2.09
CA TYR A 292 -8.90 -8.63 2.85
C TYR A 292 -8.55 -7.36 2.05
N PHE A 293 -7.68 -7.48 1.04
CA PHE A 293 -7.20 -6.34 0.28
C PHE A 293 -8.25 -5.87 -0.74
N PRO A 294 -8.32 -4.56 -1.01
CA PRO A 294 -9.27 -4.02 -1.98
C PRO A 294 -8.88 -4.38 -3.43
N HIS A 295 -9.89 -4.44 -4.30
CA HIS A 295 -9.69 -4.40 -5.74
C HIS A 295 -9.50 -2.96 -6.20
N TRP A 296 -8.55 -2.75 -7.13
CA TRP A 296 -8.29 -1.45 -7.74
C TRP A 296 -9.09 -1.32 -9.03
N LEU A 297 -10.02 -0.36 -9.09
CA LEU A 297 -10.95 -0.20 -10.19
C LEU A 297 -10.87 1.20 -10.81
N ASN A 298 -11.21 1.28 -12.10
CA ASN A 298 -11.44 2.55 -12.79
C ASN A 298 -12.92 2.98 -12.70
N THR A 299 -13.22 4.22 -13.13
CA THR A 299 -14.57 4.78 -13.07
C THR A 299 -15.58 3.98 -13.91
N ALA A 300 -15.20 3.53 -15.11
CA ALA A 300 -16.09 2.78 -15.99
C ALA A 300 -16.52 1.44 -15.36
N GLN A 301 -15.57 0.75 -14.71
CA GLN A 301 -15.84 -0.47 -13.95
C GLN A 301 -16.81 -0.21 -12.80
N VAL A 302 -16.62 0.89 -12.05
CA VAL A 302 -17.53 1.26 -10.96
C VAL A 302 -18.92 1.63 -11.48
N GLN A 303 -19.03 2.34 -12.60
CA GLN A 303 -20.30 2.63 -13.24
C GLN A 303 -21.04 1.33 -13.63
N ALA A 304 -20.33 0.33 -14.16
CA ALA A 304 -20.90 -0.98 -14.45
C ALA A 304 -21.40 -1.69 -13.17
N LEU A 305 -20.67 -1.61 -12.05
CA LEU A 305 -21.12 -2.15 -10.76
C LEU A 305 -22.41 -1.48 -10.26
N TYR A 306 -22.54 -0.16 -10.44
CA TYR A 306 -23.77 0.58 -10.12
C TYR A 306 -24.95 0.17 -11.02
N GLN A 307 -24.67 -0.39 -12.20
CA GLN A 307 -25.67 -0.91 -13.14
C GLN A 307 -25.97 -2.40 -12.91
N GLY A 308 -25.38 -3.02 -11.87
CA GLY A 308 -25.66 -4.41 -11.48
C GLY A 308 -24.61 -5.43 -11.91
N ALA A 309 -23.49 -5.01 -12.50
CA ALA A 309 -22.36 -5.90 -12.74
C ALA A 309 -21.76 -6.39 -11.41
N THR A 310 -21.17 -7.58 -11.43
CA THR A 310 -20.38 -8.15 -10.34
C THR A 310 -18.89 -7.95 -10.59
N LEU A 311 -18.04 -8.14 -9.58
CA LEU A 311 -16.58 -8.14 -9.79
C LEU A 311 -16.13 -9.19 -10.80
N ALA A 312 -16.86 -10.30 -10.93
CA ALA A 312 -16.57 -11.34 -11.91
C ALA A 312 -16.83 -10.85 -13.34
N ASP A 313 -17.89 -10.06 -13.54
CA ASP A 313 -18.24 -9.47 -14.85
C ASP A 313 -17.25 -8.40 -15.30
N LEU A 314 -16.51 -7.80 -14.35
CA LEU A 314 -15.45 -6.82 -14.63
C LEU A 314 -14.12 -7.45 -15.05
N GLN A 315 -13.94 -8.76 -14.85
CA GLN A 315 -12.74 -9.44 -15.32
C GLN A 315 -12.69 -9.33 -16.85
N PRO A 316 -11.51 -9.09 -17.45
CA PRO A 316 -11.40 -9.08 -18.91
C PRO A 316 -11.99 -10.38 -19.49
N SER A 317 -12.82 -10.28 -20.53
CA SER A 317 -13.39 -11.48 -21.17
C SER A 317 -12.31 -12.37 -21.82
N SER A 318 -11.07 -11.88 -21.91
CA SER A 318 -9.91 -12.60 -22.44
C SER A 318 -9.16 -13.35 -21.34
N ALA A 319 -8.67 -14.55 -21.66
CA ALA A 319 -7.89 -15.42 -20.77
C ALA A 319 -6.70 -14.71 -20.07
N ALA A 320 -6.18 -15.28 -18.99
CA ALA A 320 -4.91 -14.82 -18.39
C ALA A 320 -3.78 -14.72 -19.43
N PHE A 321 -2.75 -13.92 -19.17
CA PHE A 321 -1.53 -13.99 -19.98
C PHE A 321 -0.94 -15.41 -19.92
N ALA A 322 -0.28 -15.82 -20.99
CA ALA A 322 0.35 -17.14 -21.05
C ALA A 322 1.25 -17.36 -19.82
N PRO A 323 1.20 -18.52 -19.15
CA PRO A 323 2.09 -18.79 -18.02
C PRO A 323 3.54 -18.90 -18.48
N LEU A 324 4.48 -18.71 -17.55
CA LEU A 324 5.88 -19.02 -17.79
C LEU A 324 6.06 -20.52 -18.10
N GLU A 325 6.96 -20.82 -19.02
CA GLU A 325 7.37 -22.21 -19.30
C GLU A 325 8.14 -22.80 -18.13
N GLN A 326 8.91 -21.97 -17.43
CA GLN A 326 9.64 -22.34 -16.23
C GLN A 326 9.26 -21.37 -15.10
N GLN A 327 8.52 -21.87 -14.11
CA GLN A 327 8.09 -21.08 -12.94
C GLN A 327 9.29 -20.64 -12.08
N GLU A 328 10.36 -21.44 -12.07
CA GLU A 328 11.64 -21.07 -11.46
C GLU A 328 12.56 -20.37 -12.48
N MET A 329 12.47 -19.05 -12.56
CA MET A 329 13.28 -18.24 -13.47
C MET A 329 14.76 -18.10 -13.03
N GLY A 330 15.11 -18.59 -11.83
CA GLY A 330 16.50 -18.57 -11.34
C GLY A 330 17.07 -17.15 -11.18
N LEU A 331 18.35 -16.99 -11.54
CA LEU A 331 18.99 -15.68 -11.62
C LEU A 331 18.53 -14.99 -12.90
N TYR A 332 18.11 -13.73 -12.79
CA TYR A 332 17.50 -12.98 -13.88
C TYR A 332 18.33 -11.72 -14.19
N PRO A 333 19.33 -11.79 -15.09
CA PRO A 333 20.07 -10.61 -15.52
C PRO A 333 19.20 -9.63 -16.31
N VAL A 334 19.35 -8.34 -16.03
CA VAL A 334 18.81 -7.25 -16.86
C VAL A 334 19.99 -6.55 -17.53
N VAL A 335 20.03 -6.58 -18.86
CA VAL A 335 21.19 -6.12 -19.64
C VAL A 335 20.75 -5.25 -20.81
N ASP A 336 21.67 -4.44 -21.32
CA ASP A 336 21.35 -3.34 -22.25
C ASP A 336 21.68 -3.63 -23.72
N SER A 337 22.20 -4.81 -24.03
CA SER A 337 22.62 -5.17 -25.39
C SER A 337 22.64 -6.68 -25.64
N VAL A 338 22.54 -7.06 -26.91
CA VAL A 338 22.63 -8.47 -27.36
C VAL A 338 24.00 -9.08 -27.08
N ALA A 339 25.06 -8.25 -26.99
CA ALA A 339 26.40 -8.71 -26.62
C ALA A 339 26.40 -9.39 -25.25
N TRP A 340 25.62 -8.88 -24.29
CA TRP A 340 25.47 -9.50 -22.97
C TRP A 340 24.73 -10.84 -23.04
N LEU A 341 23.69 -10.97 -23.86
CA LEU A 341 22.99 -12.25 -24.05
C LEU A 341 23.96 -13.34 -24.53
N LYS A 342 24.83 -13.02 -25.49
CA LYS A 342 25.85 -13.96 -26.01
C LYS A 342 26.84 -14.42 -24.94
N ARG A 343 27.13 -13.58 -23.95
CA ARG A 343 28.03 -13.91 -22.82
C ARG A 343 27.35 -14.76 -21.76
N LEU A 344 26.11 -14.41 -21.41
CA LEU A 344 25.44 -14.97 -20.23
C LEU A 344 24.62 -16.25 -20.51
N LEU A 345 23.99 -16.36 -21.68
CA LEU A 345 23.17 -17.54 -22.02
C LEU A 345 23.98 -18.86 -22.02
N PRO A 346 25.23 -18.92 -22.53
CA PRO A 346 26.06 -20.14 -22.45
C PRO A 346 26.37 -20.61 -21.03
N LEU A 347 26.22 -19.75 -20.01
CA LEU A 347 26.49 -20.08 -18.61
C LEU A 347 25.32 -20.80 -17.92
N GLY A 348 24.20 -21.02 -18.63
CA GLY A 348 23.01 -21.67 -18.08
C GLY A 348 21.96 -20.70 -17.55
N ILE A 349 22.03 -19.41 -17.91
CA ILE A 349 20.95 -18.45 -17.67
C ILE A 349 19.77 -18.80 -18.57
N ASN A 350 18.65 -19.17 -17.95
CA ASN A 350 17.40 -19.54 -18.62
C ASN A 350 16.40 -18.39 -18.74
N THR A 351 16.64 -17.25 -18.07
CA THR A 351 15.77 -16.08 -18.06
C THR A 351 16.58 -14.79 -18.07
N ILE A 352 16.33 -13.90 -19.03
CA ILE A 352 17.11 -12.68 -19.21
C ILE A 352 16.25 -11.55 -19.80
N GLN A 353 16.53 -10.31 -19.43
CA GLN A 353 15.80 -9.13 -19.90
C GLN A 353 16.74 -8.25 -20.69
N LEU A 354 16.28 -7.88 -21.89
CA LEU A 354 16.94 -6.90 -22.72
C LEU A 354 16.28 -5.52 -22.53
N ARG A 355 17.06 -4.56 -22.05
CA ARG A 355 16.66 -3.18 -21.77
C ARG A 355 17.54 -2.20 -22.55
N ILE A 356 17.22 -2.04 -23.83
CA ILE A 356 17.92 -1.12 -24.74
C ILE A 356 17.33 0.29 -24.64
N LYS A 357 18.20 1.30 -24.57
CA LYS A 357 17.87 2.73 -24.56
C LYS A 357 18.42 3.46 -25.79
N THR A 358 18.24 2.89 -26.99
CA THR A 358 18.61 3.55 -28.25
C THR A 358 17.42 4.28 -28.86
N ALA A 359 17.66 5.42 -29.50
CA ALA A 359 16.65 6.15 -30.27
C ALA A 359 16.55 5.63 -31.72
N ASP A 360 17.54 4.88 -32.19
CA ASP A 360 17.56 4.31 -33.54
C ASP A 360 16.64 3.08 -33.61
N GLN A 361 15.50 3.25 -34.30
CA GLN A 361 14.49 2.20 -34.46
C GLN A 361 14.99 1.01 -35.28
N GLN A 362 15.87 1.23 -36.26
CA GLN A 362 16.40 0.15 -37.08
C GLN A 362 17.38 -0.70 -36.26
N GLN A 363 18.25 -0.05 -35.49
CA GLN A 363 19.14 -0.75 -34.56
C GLN A 363 18.34 -1.50 -33.50
N LEU A 364 17.35 -0.86 -32.89
CA LEU A 364 16.49 -1.46 -31.87
C LEU A 364 15.79 -2.72 -32.39
N SER A 365 15.19 -2.65 -33.57
CA SER A 365 14.52 -3.79 -34.20
C SER A 365 15.50 -4.94 -34.46
N ALA A 366 16.70 -4.64 -34.98
CA ALA A 366 17.73 -5.64 -35.23
C ALA A 366 18.23 -6.33 -33.95
N GLU A 367 18.43 -5.55 -32.87
CA GLU A 367 18.84 -6.10 -31.57
C GLU A 367 17.76 -6.97 -30.92
N ILE A 368 16.49 -6.54 -30.96
CA ILE A 368 15.37 -7.36 -30.46
C ILE A 368 15.27 -8.67 -31.25
N ALA A 369 15.36 -8.61 -32.59
CA ALA A 369 15.32 -9.81 -33.43
C ALA A 369 16.46 -10.79 -33.10
N ALA A 370 17.68 -10.27 -32.91
CA ALA A 370 18.84 -11.09 -32.52
C ALA A 370 18.68 -11.69 -31.11
N ALA A 371 18.12 -10.94 -30.16
CA ALA A 371 17.82 -11.43 -28.82
C ALA A 371 16.79 -12.56 -28.82
N ILE A 372 15.73 -12.44 -29.64
CA ILE A 372 14.73 -13.49 -29.83
C ILE A 372 15.37 -14.75 -30.42
N ALA A 373 16.24 -14.60 -31.42
CA ALA A 373 16.95 -15.72 -32.03
C ALA A 373 17.87 -16.45 -31.02
N LEU A 374 18.60 -15.71 -30.19
CA LEU A 374 19.40 -16.28 -29.11
C LEU A 374 18.53 -16.98 -28.05
N GLY A 375 17.40 -16.39 -27.67
CA GLY A 375 16.45 -17.02 -26.77
C GLY A 375 15.99 -18.39 -27.27
N LYS A 376 15.66 -18.49 -28.57
CA LYS A 376 15.30 -19.77 -29.21
C LYS A 376 16.48 -20.75 -29.23
N GLN A 377 17.68 -20.28 -29.57
CA GLN A 377 18.89 -21.11 -29.63
C GLN A 377 19.23 -21.75 -28.28
N TYR A 378 19.13 -20.99 -27.19
CA TYR A 378 19.47 -21.44 -25.83
C TYR A 378 18.26 -21.91 -25.02
N GLN A 379 17.06 -21.95 -25.62
CA GLN A 379 15.81 -22.26 -24.93
C GLN A 379 15.58 -21.38 -23.68
N ALA A 380 15.92 -20.09 -23.80
CA ALA A 380 15.83 -19.12 -22.73
C ALA A 380 14.61 -18.20 -22.88
N GLN A 381 14.04 -17.83 -21.73
CA GLN A 381 12.95 -16.88 -21.56
C GLN A 381 13.48 -15.45 -21.68
N VAL A 382 13.52 -14.92 -22.90
CA VAL A 382 14.02 -13.55 -23.18
C VAL A 382 12.87 -12.55 -23.12
N PHE A 383 12.91 -11.65 -22.15
CA PHE A 383 11.94 -10.56 -22.00
C PHE A 383 12.45 -9.26 -22.60
N ILE A 384 11.61 -8.61 -23.42
CA ILE A 384 11.89 -7.30 -24.00
C ILE A 384 11.28 -6.23 -23.08
N ASN A 385 12.10 -5.29 -22.61
CA ASN A 385 11.66 -4.22 -21.72
C ASN A 385 11.05 -3.05 -22.51
N ASP A 386 9.86 -2.59 -22.12
CA ASP A 386 9.09 -1.43 -22.60
C ASP A 386 8.67 -1.45 -24.09
N HIS A 387 9.48 -1.99 -25.01
CA HIS A 387 9.27 -1.97 -26.47
C HIS A 387 8.25 -3.01 -26.96
N TRP A 388 7.03 -2.96 -26.41
CA TRP A 388 6.00 -3.98 -26.63
C TRP A 388 5.51 -4.08 -28.07
N GLN A 389 5.48 -2.99 -28.83
CA GLN A 389 5.06 -3.01 -30.24
C GLN A 389 6.02 -3.85 -31.09
N LEU A 390 7.33 -3.64 -30.93
CA LEU A 390 8.35 -4.40 -31.66
C LEU A 390 8.41 -5.85 -31.18
N ALA A 391 8.26 -6.07 -29.87
CA ALA A 391 8.16 -7.43 -29.32
C ALA A 391 6.96 -8.20 -29.90
N LEU A 392 5.82 -7.53 -30.05
CA LEU A 392 4.63 -8.08 -30.70
C LEU A 392 4.88 -8.40 -32.18
N GLN A 393 5.40 -7.43 -32.93
CA GLN A 393 5.68 -7.59 -34.36
C GLN A 393 6.68 -8.72 -34.66
N LEU A 394 7.71 -8.87 -33.82
CA LEU A 394 8.78 -9.84 -34.02
C LEU A 394 8.54 -11.20 -33.35
N GLY A 395 7.41 -11.36 -32.63
CA GLY A 395 7.05 -12.61 -31.96
C GLY A 395 8.00 -12.97 -30.82
N ALA A 396 8.24 -12.02 -29.91
CA ALA A 396 9.06 -12.23 -28.73
C ALA A 396 8.42 -13.22 -27.74
N TYR A 397 9.26 -13.83 -26.89
CA TYR A 397 8.79 -14.72 -25.83
C TYR A 397 7.88 -14.00 -24.81
N GLY A 398 8.29 -12.80 -24.42
CA GLY A 398 7.60 -11.99 -23.42
C GLY A 398 8.06 -10.54 -23.43
N VAL A 399 7.24 -9.69 -22.82
CA VAL A 399 7.55 -8.29 -22.53
C VAL A 399 7.56 -8.06 -21.03
N HIS A 400 8.33 -7.08 -20.58
CA HIS A 400 8.26 -6.58 -19.21
C HIS A 400 7.95 -5.09 -19.24
N LEU A 401 6.92 -4.69 -18.50
CA LEU A 401 6.38 -3.34 -18.53
C LEU A 401 6.37 -2.69 -17.14
N GLY A 402 6.69 -1.40 -17.09
CA GLY A 402 6.42 -0.54 -15.95
C GLY A 402 4.96 -0.07 -15.90
N GLN A 403 4.59 0.62 -14.82
CA GLN A 403 3.23 1.16 -14.65
C GLN A 403 2.84 2.18 -15.72
N GLU A 404 3.81 2.96 -16.22
CA GLU A 404 3.60 3.97 -17.28
C GLU A 404 3.29 3.30 -18.63
N ASP A 405 4.08 2.29 -19.01
CA ASP A 405 3.91 1.58 -20.29
C ASP A 405 2.60 0.77 -20.30
N LEU A 406 2.20 0.22 -19.16
CA LEU A 406 0.92 -0.47 -19.01
C LEU A 406 -0.29 0.38 -19.39
N ALA A 407 -0.22 1.71 -19.22
CA ALA A 407 -1.32 2.60 -19.55
C ALA A 407 -1.55 2.75 -21.07
N THR A 408 -0.53 2.44 -21.88
CA THR A 408 -0.57 2.63 -23.34
C THR A 408 -0.49 1.33 -24.14
N ALA A 409 -0.07 0.23 -23.49
CA ALA A 409 0.10 -1.05 -24.14
C ALA A 409 -1.23 -1.70 -24.56
N ASP A 410 -1.26 -2.25 -25.77
CA ASP A 410 -2.36 -3.12 -26.22
C ASP A 410 -2.22 -4.51 -25.59
N LEU A 411 -2.66 -4.62 -24.32
CA LEU A 411 -2.61 -5.85 -23.56
C LEU A 411 -3.44 -6.98 -24.19
N ALA A 412 -4.50 -6.65 -24.94
CA ALA A 412 -5.32 -7.64 -25.63
C ALA A 412 -4.56 -8.27 -26.79
N ALA A 413 -3.89 -7.45 -27.62
CA ALA A 413 -3.07 -7.94 -28.73
C ALA A 413 -1.89 -8.79 -28.24
N LEU A 414 -1.18 -8.33 -27.20
CA LEU A 414 -0.08 -9.10 -26.58
C LEU A 414 -0.55 -10.49 -26.13
N ARG A 415 -1.69 -10.53 -25.44
CA ARG A 415 -2.30 -11.77 -24.94
C ARG A 415 -2.72 -12.69 -26.08
N GLN A 416 -3.38 -12.17 -27.12
CA GLN A 416 -3.80 -12.96 -28.29
C GLN A 416 -2.61 -13.55 -29.06
N ALA A 417 -1.49 -12.84 -29.10
CA ALA A 417 -0.24 -13.32 -29.69
C ALA A 417 0.49 -14.37 -28.82
N GLY A 418 -0.01 -14.69 -27.62
CA GLY A 418 0.63 -15.63 -26.70
C GLY A 418 1.88 -15.06 -26.02
N ILE A 419 2.09 -13.75 -26.08
CA ILE A 419 3.24 -13.07 -25.46
C ILE A 419 3.03 -13.03 -23.96
N ARG A 420 4.09 -13.35 -23.21
CA ARG A 420 4.08 -13.33 -21.74
C ARG A 420 4.29 -11.91 -21.22
N LEU A 421 3.67 -11.60 -20.08
CA LEU A 421 3.74 -10.28 -19.45
C LEU A 421 4.42 -10.37 -18.09
N GLY A 422 5.55 -9.67 -17.95
CA GLY A 422 6.11 -9.29 -16.66
C GLY A 422 5.68 -7.88 -16.28
N VAL A 423 5.31 -7.67 -15.01
CA VAL A 423 4.92 -6.33 -14.52
C VAL A 423 5.77 -5.92 -13.34
N SER A 424 6.33 -4.72 -13.36
CA SER A 424 6.98 -4.13 -12.19
C SER A 424 5.97 -3.58 -11.18
N SER A 425 6.21 -3.85 -9.89
CA SER A 425 5.47 -3.32 -8.76
C SER A 425 6.40 -2.81 -7.67
N HIS A 426 6.04 -1.66 -7.10
CA HIS A 426 6.78 -0.94 -6.08
C HIS A 426 5.95 -0.63 -4.84
N GLY A 427 4.92 -1.42 -4.56
CA GLY A 427 4.06 -1.22 -3.40
C GLY A 427 2.82 -2.10 -3.43
N TYR A 428 2.01 -2.00 -2.39
CA TYR A 428 0.74 -2.73 -2.29
C TYR A 428 -0.23 -2.32 -3.41
N ALA A 429 -0.39 -1.03 -3.70
CA ALA A 429 -1.31 -0.55 -4.71
C ALA A 429 -0.91 -1.01 -6.13
N GLU A 430 0.37 -0.92 -6.47
CA GLU A 430 0.89 -1.42 -7.75
C GLU A 430 0.79 -2.95 -7.86
N LEU A 431 1.02 -3.69 -6.76
CA LEU A 431 0.90 -5.14 -6.74
C LEU A 431 -0.52 -5.58 -7.06
N LEU A 432 -1.53 -4.97 -6.42
CA LEU A 432 -2.93 -5.31 -6.64
C LEU A 432 -3.40 -4.93 -8.05
N ARG A 433 -2.93 -3.78 -8.59
CA ARG A 433 -3.14 -3.41 -10.00
C ARG A 433 -2.52 -4.42 -10.96
N ALA A 434 -1.26 -4.80 -10.73
CA ALA A 434 -0.56 -5.79 -11.54
C ALA A 434 -1.30 -7.14 -11.53
N LYS A 435 -1.77 -7.58 -10.35
CA LYS A 435 -2.51 -8.84 -10.19
C LYS A 435 -3.81 -8.85 -11.01
N ALA A 436 -4.52 -7.72 -11.11
CA ALA A 436 -5.74 -7.61 -11.90
C ALA A 436 -5.53 -7.83 -13.41
N LEU A 437 -4.30 -7.67 -13.90
CA LEU A 437 -3.93 -7.93 -15.30
C LEU A 437 -3.75 -9.42 -15.62
N GLN A 438 -3.69 -10.26 -14.58
CA GLN A 438 -3.35 -11.67 -14.65
C GLN A 438 -2.04 -11.93 -15.45
N PRO A 439 -0.90 -11.36 -14.99
CA PRO A 439 0.36 -11.40 -15.73
C PRO A 439 1.02 -12.79 -15.66
N SER A 440 2.09 -12.98 -16.41
CA SER A 440 2.91 -14.20 -16.35
C SER A 440 3.80 -14.22 -15.10
N TYR A 441 4.27 -13.06 -14.64
CA TYR A 441 5.00 -12.87 -13.38
C TYR A 441 4.97 -11.42 -12.90
N ILE A 442 5.32 -11.19 -11.63
CA ILE A 442 5.38 -9.86 -11.02
C ILE A 442 6.80 -9.60 -10.48
N ALA A 443 7.41 -8.49 -10.89
CA ALA A 443 8.66 -8.02 -10.32
C ALA A 443 8.37 -7.09 -9.13
N LEU A 444 9.02 -7.33 -7.99
CA LEU A 444 8.87 -6.61 -6.74
C LEU A 444 10.15 -5.82 -6.48
N GLY A 445 10.07 -4.49 -6.52
CA GLY A 445 11.24 -3.63 -6.42
C GLY A 445 10.93 -2.19 -6.00
N HIS A 446 11.92 -1.33 -5.83
CA HIS A 446 13.33 -1.68 -5.67
C HIS A 446 13.55 -2.10 -4.21
N ILE A 447 14.24 -3.22 -3.98
CA ILE A 447 14.42 -3.76 -2.62
C ILE A 447 15.46 -2.96 -1.84
N PHE A 448 16.54 -2.56 -2.50
CA PHE A 448 17.62 -1.76 -1.93
C PHE A 448 17.92 -0.54 -2.82
N PRO A 449 18.65 0.48 -2.32
CA PRO A 449 19.10 1.60 -3.13
C PRO A 449 19.77 1.14 -4.42
N THR A 450 19.41 1.75 -5.55
CA THR A 450 19.87 1.37 -6.88
C THR A 450 20.35 2.59 -7.66
N LYS A 451 21.34 2.40 -8.55
CA LYS A 451 21.85 3.43 -9.46
C LYS A 451 21.12 3.45 -10.80
N THR A 452 20.34 2.41 -11.11
CA THR A 452 19.80 2.15 -12.46
C THR A 452 18.60 3.04 -12.83
N LYS A 453 17.82 3.48 -11.84
CA LYS A 453 16.68 4.39 -12.01
C LYS A 453 16.55 5.22 -10.72
N GLN A 454 16.32 6.53 -10.83
CA GLN A 454 15.88 7.32 -9.69
C GLN A 454 14.44 6.92 -9.36
N MET A 455 14.22 6.48 -8.13
CA MET A 455 12.93 5.96 -7.71
C MET A 455 12.21 6.99 -6.83
N PRO A 456 10.90 7.22 -7.04
CA PRO A 456 10.13 8.16 -6.23
C PRO A 456 9.83 7.62 -4.83
N SER A 457 9.91 6.29 -4.64
CA SER A 457 9.70 5.61 -3.37
C SER A 457 11.01 5.33 -2.63
N GLN A 458 10.93 5.09 -1.32
CA GLN A 458 12.04 4.53 -0.57
C GLN A 458 12.24 3.04 -0.88
N PRO A 459 13.45 2.48 -0.70
CA PRO A 459 13.69 1.05 -0.84
C PRO A 459 12.77 0.23 0.06
N GLN A 460 12.20 -0.84 -0.49
CA GLN A 460 11.19 -1.64 0.21
C GLN A 460 11.78 -2.52 1.33
N GLY A 461 13.04 -2.96 1.15
CA GLY A 461 13.70 -3.88 2.06
C GLY A 461 13.08 -5.28 2.07
N VAL A 462 13.74 -6.19 2.79
CA VAL A 462 13.35 -7.61 2.83
C VAL A 462 12.08 -7.86 3.66
N VAL A 463 11.76 -6.97 4.61
CA VAL A 463 10.55 -7.10 5.44
C VAL A 463 9.29 -6.91 4.61
N ARG A 464 9.21 -5.84 3.81
CA ARG A 464 8.06 -5.61 2.91
C ARG A 464 8.03 -6.63 1.79
N LEU A 465 9.19 -7.01 1.24
CA LEU A 465 9.28 -8.07 0.23
C LEU A 465 8.63 -9.38 0.70
N ALA A 466 8.93 -9.81 1.93
CA ALA A 466 8.31 -11.02 2.51
C ALA A 466 6.79 -10.91 2.67
N GLN A 467 6.24 -9.69 2.80
CA GLN A 467 4.80 -9.45 2.83
C GLN A 467 4.18 -9.42 1.42
N TYR A 468 4.91 -8.97 0.41
CA TYR A 468 4.45 -8.91 -0.98
C TYR A 468 4.39 -10.28 -1.65
N VAL A 469 5.36 -11.17 -1.37
CA VAL A 469 5.43 -12.50 -1.97
C VAL A 469 4.11 -13.30 -1.84
N PRO A 470 3.50 -13.46 -0.64
CA PRO A 470 2.24 -14.19 -0.53
C PRO A 470 1.07 -13.47 -1.22
N LEU A 471 1.07 -12.13 -1.28
CA LEU A 471 0.03 -11.34 -1.96
C LEU A 471 0.11 -11.42 -3.49
N ALA A 472 1.30 -11.67 -4.03
CA ALA A 472 1.51 -11.85 -5.46
C ALA A 472 1.00 -13.21 -5.97
N ALA A 473 0.76 -14.18 -5.08
CA ALA A 473 0.27 -15.49 -5.47
C ALA A 473 -1.02 -15.39 -6.32
N PRO A 474 -1.21 -16.26 -7.32
CA PRO A 474 -0.37 -17.42 -7.65
C PRO A 474 0.81 -17.10 -8.59
N TYR A 475 1.09 -15.83 -8.87
CA TYR A 475 2.06 -15.45 -9.90
C TYR A 475 3.51 -15.58 -9.37
N PRO A 476 4.44 -16.11 -10.20
CA PRO A 476 5.86 -16.05 -9.88
C PRO A 476 6.33 -14.63 -9.59
N THR A 477 7.24 -14.52 -8.63
CA THR A 477 7.78 -13.25 -8.16
C THR A 477 9.26 -13.12 -8.49
N VAL A 478 9.67 -11.91 -8.88
CA VAL A 478 11.07 -11.56 -9.15
C VAL A 478 11.45 -10.39 -8.25
N ALA A 479 12.41 -10.55 -7.33
CA ALA A 479 12.92 -9.42 -6.56
C ALA A 479 13.93 -8.63 -7.40
N ILE A 480 13.82 -7.30 -7.43
CA ILE A 480 14.69 -6.44 -8.23
C ILE A 480 15.13 -5.19 -7.45
N GLY A 481 16.32 -4.67 -7.76
CA GLY A 481 16.79 -3.36 -7.30
C GLY A 481 17.83 -3.43 -6.19
N GLY A 482 19.08 -3.08 -6.52
CA GLY A 482 20.18 -2.96 -5.56
C GLY A 482 20.65 -4.29 -4.94
N ILE A 483 20.37 -5.41 -5.59
CA ILE A 483 20.72 -6.76 -5.13
C ILE A 483 22.11 -7.15 -5.66
N ASN A 484 22.96 -7.67 -4.77
CA ASN A 484 24.32 -8.15 -5.03
C ASN A 484 24.55 -9.48 -4.29
N ALA A 485 25.76 -10.05 -4.38
CA ALA A 485 26.09 -11.33 -3.74
C ALA A 485 25.85 -11.34 -2.22
N GLU A 486 26.16 -10.23 -1.53
CA GLU A 486 26.01 -10.11 -0.07
C GLU A 486 24.55 -10.09 0.38
N ARG A 487 23.66 -9.49 -0.42
CA ARG A 487 22.23 -9.32 -0.11
C ARG A 487 21.36 -10.48 -0.61
N LEU A 488 21.87 -11.28 -1.54
CA LEU A 488 21.12 -12.30 -2.26
C LEU A 488 20.44 -13.30 -1.32
N ALA A 489 21.16 -13.81 -0.32
CA ALA A 489 20.61 -14.80 0.61
C ALA A 489 19.42 -14.26 1.40
N ALA A 490 19.48 -13.01 1.86
CA ALA A 490 18.39 -12.36 2.60
C ALA A 490 17.15 -12.15 1.72
N VAL A 491 17.34 -11.85 0.44
CA VAL A 491 16.25 -11.73 -0.55
C VAL A 491 15.64 -13.11 -0.84
N ALA A 492 16.45 -14.13 -1.09
CA ALA A 492 15.97 -15.48 -1.34
C ALA A 492 15.16 -16.05 -0.16
N ALA A 493 15.57 -15.73 1.08
CA ALA A 493 14.87 -16.14 2.29
C ALA A 493 13.43 -15.58 2.42
N THR A 494 13.05 -14.57 1.62
CA THR A 494 11.67 -14.05 1.59
C THR A 494 10.69 -14.96 0.84
N GLY A 495 11.19 -15.99 0.15
CA GLY A 495 10.38 -16.92 -0.65
C GLY A 495 10.14 -16.47 -2.09
N VAL A 496 10.83 -15.42 -2.55
CA VAL A 496 10.75 -14.97 -3.95
C VAL A 496 11.21 -16.06 -4.93
N ASN A 497 10.55 -16.20 -6.07
CA ASN A 497 10.87 -17.26 -7.04
C ASN A 497 12.20 -17.01 -7.77
N SER A 498 12.54 -15.74 -8.02
CA SER A 498 13.69 -15.32 -8.81
C SER A 498 14.26 -13.97 -8.33
N ILE A 499 15.51 -13.72 -8.67
CA ILE A 499 16.24 -12.50 -8.29
C ILE A 499 16.82 -11.88 -9.55
N ALA A 500 16.41 -10.64 -9.82
CA ALA A 500 16.93 -9.84 -10.90
C ALA A 500 18.13 -8.98 -10.47
N VAL A 501 19.16 -8.98 -11.32
CA VAL A 501 20.41 -8.26 -11.08
C VAL A 501 20.83 -7.47 -12.31
N VAL A 502 21.47 -6.31 -12.07
CA VAL A 502 21.99 -5.42 -13.13
C VAL A 502 23.50 -5.26 -12.94
N THR A 503 23.90 -4.34 -12.07
CA THR A 503 25.30 -3.94 -11.87
C THR A 503 26.14 -5.03 -11.21
N ALA A 504 25.53 -5.96 -10.47
CA ALA A 504 26.24 -7.11 -9.90
C ALA A 504 26.86 -8.03 -10.98
N ILE A 505 26.40 -7.93 -12.24
CA ILE A 505 27.00 -8.60 -13.39
C ILE A 505 27.65 -7.58 -14.32
N THR A 506 26.93 -6.53 -14.73
CA THR A 506 27.40 -5.63 -15.81
C THR A 506 28.60 -4.77 -15.42
N GLU A 507 28.80 -4.51 -14.13
CA GLU A 507 29.94 -3.74 -13.60
C GLU A 507 30.99 -4.63 -12.90
N ALA A 508 30.83 -5.96 -12.96
CA ALA A 508 31.80 -6.87 -12.38
C ALA A 508 33.09 -6.90 -13.23
N ALA A 509 34.24 -7.06 -12.56
CA ALA A 509 35.53 -7.22 -13.25
C ALA A 509 35.56 -8.49 -14.13
N ASP A 510 34.93 -9.56 -13.65
CA ASP A 510 34.69 -10.80 -14.38
C ASP A 510 33.19 -11.14 -14.31
N PRO A 511 32.40 -10.71 -15.30
CA PRO A 511 30.95 -10.92 -15.32
C PRO A 511 30.54 -12.39 -15.40
N GLU A 512 31.29 -13.22 -16.11
CA GLU A 512 31.04 -14.65 -16.25
C GLU A 512 31.19 -15.36 -14.89
N HIS A 513 32.30 -15.09 -14.19
CA HIS A 513 32.52 -15.62 -12.84
C HIS A 513 31.48 -15.09 -11.84
N ALA A 514 31.17 -13.78 -11.88
CA ALA A 514 30.15 -13.19 -11.02
C ALA A 514 28.78 -13.82 -11.23
N THR A 515 28.41 -14.13 -12.48
CA THR A 515 27.15 -14.80 -12.82
C THR A 515 27.09 -16.20 -12.23
N GLN A 516 28.14 -17.01 -12.41
CA GLN A 516 28.22 -18.36 -11.84
C GLN A 516 28.16 -18.34 -10.30
N LEU A 517 28.85 -17.40 -9.66
CA LEU A 517 28.80 -17.21 -8.21
C LEU A 517 27.37 -16.89 -7.73
N LEU A 518 26.70 -15.94 -8.37
CA LEU A 518 25.33 -15.55 -8.00
C LEU A 518 24.33 -16.70 -8.20
N MET A 519 24.47 -17.49 -9.28
CA MET A 519 23.66 -18.69 -9.50
C MET A 519 23.88 -19.72 -8.39
N ALA A 520 25.13 -19.99 -8.01
CA ALA A 520 25.46 -20.92 -6.93
C ALA A 520 24.93 -20.44 -5.57
N LEU A 521 25.05 -19.15 -5.26
CA LEU A 521 24.51 -18.55 -4.04
C LEU A 521 22.97 -18.65 -3.98
N LEU A 522 22.29 -18.41 -5.10
CA LEU A 522 20.83 -18.53 -5.18
C LEU A 522 20.36 -19.97 -4.99
N ALA A 523 21.02 -20.93 -5.65
CA ALA A 523 20.72 -22.35 -5.49
C ALA A 523 20.90 -22.79 -4.03
N LYS A 524 22.03 -22.42 -3.41
CA LYS A 524 22.30 -22.69 -2.00
C LYS A 524 21.25 -22.07 -1.08
N ALA A 525 20.92 -20.79 -1.26
CA ALA A 525 19.95 -20.10 -0.41
C ALA A 525 18.54 -20.71 -0.51
N LYS A 526 18.11 -21.11 -1.72
CA LYS A 526 16.84 -21.83 -1.92
C LYS A 526 16.83 -23.19 -1.22
N GLN A 527 17.92 -23.95 -1.34
CA GLN A 527 18.05 -25.25 -0.67
C GLN A 527 17.98 -25.10 0.85
N GLU A 528 18.69 -24.12 1.42
CA GLU A 528 18.63 -23.82 2.85
C GLU A 528 17.23 -23.40 3.32
N ALA A 529 16.53 -22.57 2.53
CA ALA A 529 15.16 -22.16 2.83
C ALA A 529 14.19 -23.35 2.84
N GLN A 530 14.32 -24.27 1.87
CA GLN A 530 13.50 -25.48 1.79
C GLN A 530 13.73 -26.40 3.00
N VAL A 531 14.99 -26.58 3.41
CA VAL A 531 15.32 -27.36 4.62
C VAL A 531 14.71 -26.75 5.87
N ARG A 532 14.75 -25.41 6.02
CA ARG A 532 14.13 -24.72 7.17
C ARG A 532 12.62 -24.87 7.18
N GLN A 533 11.95 -24.73 6.03
CA GLN A 533 10.50 -24.91 5.95
C GLN A 533 10.08 -26.34 6.32
N LEU A 534 10.82 -27.35 5.86
CA LEU A 534 10.57 -28.75 6.23
C LEU A 534 10.79 -29.00 7.72
N ALA A 535 11.80 -28.38 8.34
CA ALA A 535 12.04 -28.47 9.77
C ALA A 535 10.89 -27.84 10.58
N GLN A 536 10.46 -26.63 10.22
CA GLN A 536 9.34 -25.95 10.87
C GLN A 536 8.02 -26.72 10.74
N ALA A 537 7.75 -27.30 9.56
CA ALA A 537 6.55 -28.11 9.36
C ALA A 537 6.55 -29.37 10.26
N LYS A 538 7.73 -29.99 10.46
CA LYS A 538 7.88 -31.13 11.38
C LYS A 538 7.67 -30.74 12.84
N GLU A 539 8.28 -29.64 13.28
CA GLU A 539 8.08 -29.11 14.64
C GLU A 539 6.61 -28.78 14.91
N PHE A 540 5.93 -28.16 13.94
CA PHE A 540 4.50 -27.85 14.05
C PHE A 540 3.63 -29.11 14.11
N ALA A 541 3.90 -30.10 13.26
CA ALA A 541 3.20 -31.39 13.29
C ALA A 541 3.41 -32.13 14.62
N GLN A 542 4.62 -32.07 15.18
CA GLN A 542 4.93 -32.65 16.49
C GLN A 542 4.17 -31.94 17.60
N ALA A 543 4.14 -30.61 17.60
CA ALA A 543 3.37 -29.82 18.56
C ALA A 543 1.86 -30.14 18.51
N ILE A 544 1.28 -30.31 17.31
CA ILE A 544 -0.12 -30.75 17.16
C ILE A 544 -0.32 -32.15 17.76
N SER A 545 0.61 -33.08 17.50
CA SER A 545 0.52 -34.45 18.05
C SER A 545 0.60 -34.47 19.58
N GLU A 546 1.43 -33.62 20.17
CA GLU A 546 1.57 -33.49 21.63
C GLU A 546 0.31 -32.86 22.26
N VAL A 547 -0.28 -31.84 21.63
CA VAL A 547 -1.55 -31.25 22.09
C VAL A 547 -2.69 -32.28 22.03
N ASN A 548 -2.80 -33.04 20.94
CA ASN A 548 -3.82 -34.08 20.80
C ASN A 548 -3.64 -35.27 21.78
N ALA A 549 -2.41 -35.50 22.27
CA ALA A 549 -2.12 -36.53 23.26
C ALA A 549 -2.51 -36.09 24.69
N VAL A 550 -2.52 -34.79 24.98
CA VAL A 550 -2.85 -34.22 26.30
C VAL A 550 -4.34 -33.89 26.43
N CYS A 551 -5.01 -33.56 25.32
CA CYS A 551 -6.46 -33.38 25.25
C CYS A 551 -7.06 -34.29 24.18
N PRO A 552 -7.20 -35.61 24.44
CA PRO A 552 -8.00 -36.46 23.56
C PRO A 552 -9.46 -35.99 23.62
N ASN A 553 -10.08 -35.81 22.46
CA ASN A 553 -11.49 -35.43 22.29
C ASN A 553 -12.46 -36.27 23.14
#